data_AF-A0A3C2E532-F1
#
_entry.id   AF-A0A3C2E532-F1
#
_cell.length_a   1.000
_cell.length_b   1.000
_cell.length_c   1.000
_cell.angle_alpha   90.00
_cell.angle_beta   90.00
_cell.angle_gamma   90.00
#
_symmetry.space_group_name_H-M   'P 1'
#
loop_
_entity.id
_entity.type
_entity.pdbx_description
1 polymer ?
#
loop_
_entity_poly.entity_id
_entity_poly.type
_entity_poly.pdbx_seq_one_letter_code
_entity_poly.pdbx_strand_id
1 'polypeptide(L)'
;RRAFAALQTVADGSVRVCTDTEPLTEQYRQVTDVPLATLPIPCPKTRMARRNADDKKPVSLVYLGDARSEKGFDSLPMIAKSIRDGDLKGKFCIRTQLYFPPKSSDMQMIQAGEQLRRYDDDIVSIVEGSLNSEAYVSEIEKAGAILIAYDRQNYAARSSGIFMEAAAAGVPVIATAGTWMSGLIGEATWEYHHESVENSEVISVSRSGALDWRQIAGNDDTAADQSEDDAIQLRPDVTTYIAPSVPRQATHLWLTFEGGAGSSGCHTSIQLTQRDHNLKTLHERTFTMGGSQSGKQSLVVPVERLAQSFWIGFQNLYTRAPFNLSGLRVCWLRREAPIARCAGGVTTQLYSPQRYSDMINHALPELHADYDEIARSAAHLAKAYAREHSAETLVDRLITAARKSDHEPPRELRAFQW
;
A
#
# COMPACT_ATOMS: atom_id res chain seq x y z
N ARG A 1 16.06 -13.24 -20.70
CA ARG A 1 16.34 -14.49 -21.46
C ARG A 1 17.85 -14.78 -21.58
N ARG A 2 18.67 -13.99 -22.31
CA ARG A 2 20.13 -14.28 -22.43
C ARG A 2 20.88 -14.36 -21.10
N ALA A 3 20.62 -13.46 -20.15
CA ALA A 3 21.24 -13.50 -18.82
C ALA A 3 20.86 -14.76 -18.00
N PHE A 4 19.66 -15.31 -18.20
CA PHE A 4 19.20 -16.52 -17.50
C PHE A 4 19.75 -17.81 -18.12
N ALA A 5 20.16 -17.81 -19.39
CA ALA A 5 20.77 -19.00 -20.01
C ALA A 5 22.06 -19.43 -19.28
N ALA A 6 22.83 -18.47 -18.76
CA ALA A 6 24.00 -18.75 -17.93
C ALA A 6 23.64 -19.24 -16.52
N LEU A 7 22.43 -18.94 -16.01
CA LEU A 7 21.96 -19.47 -14.72
C LEU A 7 21.44 -20.91 -14.87
N GLN A 8 20.84 -21.25 -16.02
CA GLN A 8 20.41 -22.61 -16.32
C GLN A 8 21.57 -23.62 -16.29
N THR A 9 22.78 -23.20 -16.70
CA THR A 9 23.96 -24.06 -16.69
C THR A 9 24.51 -24.34 -15.28
N VAL A 10 24.09 -23.58 -14.27
CA VAL A 10 24.59 -23.68 -12.88
C VAL A 10 23.51 -24.20 -11.92
N ALA A 11 22.23 -24.10 -12.29
CA ALA A 11 21.09 -24.59 -11.52
C ALA A 11 20.91 -26.13 -11.66
N ASP A 12 21.99 -26.90 -11.50
CA ASP A 12 22.00 -28.38 -11.59
C ASP A 12 21.49 -29.10 -10.33
N GLY A 13 20.81 -28.36 -9.43
CA GLY A 13 20.36 -28.83 -8.11
C GLY A 13 21.20 -28.32 -6.95
N SER A 14 22.43 -27.85 -7.20
CA SER A 14 23.34 -27.35 -6.15
C SER A 14 23.12 -25.87 -5.78
N VAL A 15 22.45 -25.12 -6.66
CA VAL A 15 22.22 -23.68 -6.51
C VAL A 15 20.72 -23.37 -6.65
N ARG A 16 20.16 -22.67 -5.66
CA ARG A 16 18.78 -22.16 -5.71
C ARG A 16 18.81 -20.68 -6.02
N VAL A 17 18.09 -20.29 -7.08
CA VAL A 17 17.96 -18.88 -7.46
C VAL A 17 16.74 -18.29 -6.76
N CYS A 18 16.94 -17.18 -6.07
CA CYS A 18 15.88 -16.51 -5.32
C CYS A 18 15.70 -15.05 -5.76
N THR A 19 14.48 -14.54 -5.63
CA THR A 19 14.20 -13.09 -5.61
C THR A 19 13.66 -12.69 -4.24
N ASP A 20 13.58 -11.40 -3.98
CA ASP A 20 13.21 -10.84 -2.67
C ASP A 20 11.69 -10.61 -2.48
N THR A 21 10.91 -10.69 -3.54
CA THR A 21 9.44 -10.58 -3.49
C THR A 21 8.76 -11.64 -4.36
N GLU A 22 7.55 -12.03 -3.99
CA GLU A 22 6.72 -12.97 -4.75
C GLU A 22 6.35 -12.41 -6.13
N PRO A 23 5.95 -11.13 -6.28
CA PRO A 23 5.69 -10.57 -7.60
C PRO A 23 6.91 -10.58 -8.51
N LEU A 24 8.13 -10.38 -7.98
CA LEU A 24 9.35 -10.42 -8.78
C LEU A 24 9.70 -11.85 -9.20
N THR A 25 9.50 -12.82 -8.30
CA THR A 25 9.62 -14.25 -8.63
C THR A 25 8.70 -14.59 -9.79
N GLU A 26 7.43 -14.17 -9.74
CA GLU A 26 6.46 -14.46 -10.79
C GLU A 26 6.82 -13.78 -12.12
N GLN A 27 7.23 -12.50 -12.09
CA GLN A 27 7.71 -11.81 -13.28
C GLN A 27 8.88 -12.53 -13.95
N TYR A 28 9.81 -13.09 -13.17
CA TYR A 28 10.97 -13.78 -13.72
C TYR A 28 10.60 -15.15 -14.29
N ARG A 29 9.69 -15.90 -13.66
CA ARG A 29 9.17 -17.18 -14.19
C ARG A 29 8.55 -17.04 -15.57
N GLN A 30 7.95 -15.90 -15.90
CA GLN A 30 7.40 -15.64 -17.23
C GLN A 30 8.46 -15.56 -18.34
N VAL A 31 9.74 -15.38 -17.99
CA VAL A 31 10.83 -15.17 -18.96
C VAL A 31 11.99 -16.16 -18.83
N THR A 32 11.91 -17.13 -17.92
CA THR A 32 12.91 -18.18 -17.75
C THR A 32 12.32 -19.47 -17.15
N ASP A 33 12.86 -20.62 -17.56
CA ASP A 33 12.54 -21.93 -16.97
C ASP A 33 13.40 -22.26 -15.73
N VAL A 34 14.27 -21.35 -15.28
CA VAL A 34 15.05 -21.55 -14.05
C VAL A 34 14.10 -21.64 -12.86
N PRO A 35 14.17 -22.69 -12.03
CA PRO A 35 13.40 -22.76 -10.79
C PRO A 35 13.76 -21.59 -9.88
N LEU A 36 12.78 -20.72 -9.63
CA LEU A 36 12.91 -19.53 -8.79
C LEU A 36 12.07 -19.69 -7.52
N ALA A 37 12.66 -19.30 -6.39
CA ALA A 37 11.96 -19.18 -5.12
C ALA A 37 11.94 -17.72 -4.65
N THR A 38 11.00 -17.39 -3.77
CA THR A 38 11.03 -16.12 -3.06
C THR A 38 11.73 -16.30 -1.73
N LEU A 39 12.71 -15.46 -1.45
CA LEU A 39 13.35 -15.32 -0.15
C LEU A 39 13.27 -13.84 0.28
N PRO A 40 12.24 -13.47 1.07
CA PRO A 40 12.06 -12.10 1.52
C PRO A 40 13.25 -11.56 2.30
N ILE A 41 13.42 -10.24 2.27
CA ILE A 41 14.47 -9.57 3.05
C ILE A 41 14.10 -9.67 4.54
N PRO A 42 15.02 -10.11 5.42
CA PRO A 42 14.77 -10.18 6.85
C PRO A 42 14.41 -8.83 7.45
N CYS A 43 13.44 -8.86 8.37
CA CYS A 43 13.02 -7.71 9.15
C CYS A 43 14.20 -7.17 9.98
N PRO A 44 14.54 -5.88 9.86
CA PRO A 44 15.61 -5.28 10.65
C PRO A 44 15.22 -5.23 12.13
N LYS A 45 16.20 -5.38 13.02
CA LYS A 45 16.01 -5.15 14.45
C LYS A 45 15.93 -3.65 14.72
N THR A 46 14.72 -3.10 14.62
CA THR A 46 14.46 -1.67 14.84
C THR A 46 13.63 -1.49 16.11
N ARG A 47 13.93 -0.44 16.87
CA ARG A 47 13.08 -0.05 18.00
C ARG A 47 11.78 0.52 17.47
N MET A 48 10.65 0.16 18.09
CA MET A 48 9.39 0.80 17.75
C MET A 48 9.48 2.32 18.01
N ALA A 49 9.18 3.09 16.97
CA ALA A 49 9.03 4.53 17.07
C ALA A 49 7.89 4.84 18.03
N ARG A 50 8.08 5.87 18.85
CA ARG A 50 7.05 6.36 19.78
C ARG A 50 6.89 7.83 19.56
N ARG A 51 5.76 8.22 18.97
CA ARG A 51 5.29 9.59 19.05
C ARG A 51 4.37 9.73 20.25
N ASN A 52 4.57 10.77 21.04
CA ASN A 52 3.60 11.14 22.06
C ASN A 52 2.37 11.73 21.37
N ALA A 53 1.18 11.19 21.66
CA ALA A 53 -0.08 11.69 21.12
C ALA A 53 -0.32 13.18 21.45
N ASP A 54 0.24 13.66 22.56
CA ASP A 54 0.14 15.06 22.98
C ASP A 54 1.13 16.01 22.27
N ASP A 55 1.99 15.50 21.37
CA ASP A 55 2.96 16.33 20.68
C ASP A 55 2.30 17.17 19.58
N LYS A 56 1.96 18.42 19.94
CA LYS A 56 1.36 19.45 19.05
C LYS A 56 2.26 19.90 17.91
N LYS A 57 3.46 19.32 17.75
CA LYS A 57 4.35 19.64 16.64
C LYS A 57 3.79 19.17 15.30
N PRO A 58 4.17 19.82 14.19
CA PRO A 58 3.91 19.32 12.86
C PRO A 58 4.39 17.87 12.70
N VAL A 59 3.64 17.05 11.98
CA VAL A 59 4.04 15.69 11.62
C VAL A 59 5.26 15.79 10.70
N SER A 60 6.39 15.20 11.11
CA SER A 60 7.58 15.14 10.25
C SER A 60 7.39 14.07 9.18
N LEU A 61 7.21 14.52 7.93
CA LEU A 61 7.14 13.67 6.74
C LEU A 61 8.57 13.45 6.23
N VAL A 62 9.09 12.24 6.45
CA VAL A 62 10.50 11.94 6.19
C VAL A 62 10.68 11.24 4.85
N TYR A 63 11.63 11.74 4.05
CA TYR A 63 12.15 11.07 2.86
C TYR A 63 13.63 10.72 3.10
N LEU A 64 13.98 9.43 3.01
CA LEU A 64 15.36 8.95 3.19
C LEU A 64 15.86 8.19 1.96
N GLY A 65 17.14 8.36 1.67
CA GLY A 65 17.84 7.74 0.55
C GLY A 65 18.17 8.72 -0.59
N ASP A 66 18.74 8.18 -1.65
CA ASP A 66 19.27 8.98 -2.75
C ASP A 66 18.20 9.83 -3.46
N ALA A 67 18.62 11.00 -3.94
CA ALA A 67 17.84 11.85 -4.83
C ALA A 67 17.71 11.16 -6.21
N ARG A 68 16.56 10.52 -6.42
CA ARG A 68 16.26 9.74 -7.63
C ARG A 68 14.82 9.95 -8.08
N SER A 69 14.63 10.05 -9.40
CA SER A 69 13.32 10.30 -10.00
C SER A 69 12.35 9.15 -9.78
N GLU A 70 12.81 7.90 -9.89
CA GLU A 70 11.95 6.73 -9.65
C GLU A 70 11.58 6.56 -8.17
N LYS A 71 12.22 7.32 -7.26
CA LYS A 71 11.84 7.39 -5.84
C LYS A 71 10.96 8.61 -5.53
N GLY A 72 10.68 9.47 -6.50
CA GLY A 72 9.83 10.65 -6.37
C GLY A 72 10.51 11.87 -5.75
N PHE A 73 11.84 11.94 -5.75
CA PHE A 73 12.58 13.05 -5.12
C PHE A 73 12.26 14.42 -5.74
N ASP A 74 12.07 14.47 -7.06
CA ASP A 74 11.66 15.67 -7.80
C ASP A 74 10.30 16.23 -7.43
N SER A 75 9.48 15.44 -6.72
CA SER A 75 8.16 15.86 -6.28
C SER A 75 8.19 16.62 -4.95
N LEU A 76 9.27 16.47 -4.15
CA LEU A 76 9.41 17.11 -2.84
C LEU A 76 9.24 18.63 -2.86
N PRO A 77 9.80 19.41 -3.82
CA PRO A 77 9.61 20.86 -3.87
C PRO A 77 8.14 21.28 -4.01
N MET A 78 7.35 20.54 -4.77
CA MET A 78 5.94 20.83 -4.98
C MET A 78 5.10 20.44 -3.76
N ILE A 79 5.44 19.35 -3.08
CA ILE A 79 4.81 18.98 -1.81
C ILE A 79 5.10 20.05 -0.75
N ALA A 80 6.36 20.50 -0.65
CA ALA A 80 6.75 21.60 0.24
C ALA A 80 5.94 22.87 -0.04
N LYS A 81 5.78 23.22 -1.32
CA LYS A 81 4.95 24.34 -1.75
C LYS A 81 3.50 24.20 -1.26
N SER A 82 2.89 23.04 -1.47
CA SER A 82 1.51 22.79 -1.08
C SER A 82 1.31 22.76 0.43
N ILE A 83 2.29 22.28 1.20
CA ILE A 83 2.28 22.40 2.66
C ILE A 83 2.35 23.86 3.08
N ARG A 84 3.26 24.65 2.51
CA ARG A 84 3.44 26.07 2.84
C ARG A 84 2.23 26.93 2.49
N ASP A 85 1.66 26.70 1.30
CA ASP A 85 0.65 27.58 0.70
C ASP A 85 -0.80 27.13 0.98
N GLY A 86 -1.01 25.92 1.52
CA GLY A 86 -2.34 25.32 1.73
C GLY A 86 -2.73 25.12 3.20
N ASP A 87 -3.84 24.40 3.41
CA ASP A 87 -4.41 24.11 4.74
C ASP A 87 -3.56 23.17 5.60
N LEU A 88 -2.42 22.72 5.08
CA LEU A 88 -1.45 21.85 5.73
C LEU A 88 -0.32 22.61 6.42
N LYS A 89 -0.27 23.95 6.29
CA LYS A 89 0.73 24.78 6.93
C LYS A 89 0.70 24.58 8.45
N GLY A 90 1.87 24.29 9.04
CA GLY A 90 2.01 24.01 10.47
C GLY A 90 1.48 22.64 10.93
N LYS A 91 0.93 21.83 10.01
CA LYS A 91 0.50 20.45 10.29
C LYS A 91 1.55 19.43 9.87
N PHE A 92 2.33 19.74 8.84
CA PHE A 92 3.44 18.91 8.36
C PHE A 92 4.70 19.75 8.17
N CYS A 93 5.85 19.08 8.30
CA CYS A 93 7.13 19.55 7.78
C CYS A 93 7.82 18.40 7.03
N ILE A 94 8.55 18.70 5.97
CA ILE A 94 9.35 17.71 5.26
C ILE A 94 10.71 17.61 5.92
N ARG A 95 11.18 16.40 6.16
CA ARG A 95 12.57 16.14 6.53
C ARG A 95 13.19 15.22 5.50
N THR A 96 14.26 15.64 4.85
CA THR A 96 14.80 14.89 3.71
C THR A 96 16.31 14.76 3.75
N GLN A 97 16.82 13.59 3.37
CA GLN A 97 18.22 13.39 3.09
C GLN A 97 18.54 13.92 1.68
N LEU A 98 19.47 14.86 1.58
CA LEU A 98 19.93 15.38 0.30
C LEU A 98 21.25 14.70 -0.10
N TYR A 99 21.13 13.59 -0.82
CA TYR A 99 22.27 12.83 -1.31
C TYR A 99 22.19 12.58 -2.82
N PHE A 100 23.18 13.10 -3.54
CA PHE A 100 23.31 12.99 -4.99
C PHE A 100 24.39 11.97 -5.35
N PRO A 101 24.03 10.77 -5.88
CA PRO A 101 25.03 9.78 -6.21
C PRO A 101 25.92 10.28 -7.36
N PRO A 102 27.26 10.19 -7.24
CA PRO A 102 28.19 10.79 -8.22
C PRO A 102 28.02 10.32 -9.67
N LYS A 103 27.43 9.14 -9.90
CA LYS A 103 27.28 8.51 -11.22
C LYS A 103 25.87 8.57 -11.83
N SER A 104 24.91 9.17 -11.13
CA SER A 104 23.49 9.14 -11.54
C SER A 104 22.72 10.41 -11.23
N SER A 105 23.41 11.51 -10.94
CA SER A 105 22.75 12.77 -10.59
C SER A 105 22.25 13.48 -11.84
N ASP A 106 20.94 13.34 -12.07
CA ASP A 106 20.20 14.08 -13.08
C ASP A 106 20.13 15.58 -12.69
N MET A 107 20.25 16.48 -13.68
CA MET A 107 20.05 17.91 -13.50
C MET A 107 18.69 18.23 -12.85
N GLN A 108 17.65 17.45 -13.14
CA GLN A 108 16.34 17.61 -12.52
C GLN A 108 16.40 17.39 -11.00
N MET A 109 17.15 16.40 -10.52
CA MET A 109 17.30 16.14 -9.08
C MET A 109 18.07 17.26 -8.39
N ILE A 110 19.13 17.75 -9.02
CA ILE A 110 19.92 18.88 -8.51
C ILE A 110 19.03 20.12 -8.37
N GLN A 111 18.25 20.44 -9.41
CA GLN A 111 17.29 21.55 -9.37
C GLN A 111 16.25 21.38 -8.27
N ALA A 112 15.73 20.17 -8.06
CA ALA A 112 14.80 19.89 -6.96
C ALA A 112 15.46 20.13 -5.60
N GLY A 113 16.71 19.69 -5.41
CA GLY A 113 17.50 19.99 -4.21
C GLY A 113 17.67 21.49 -3.96
N GLU A 114 18.04 22.25 -4.99
CA GLU A 114 18.17 23.71 -4.87
C GLU A 114 16.85 24.40 -4.58
N GLN A 115 15.71 23.87 -5.06
CA GLN A 115 14.40 24.39 -4.70
C GLN A 115 14.05 24.11 -3.24
N LEU A 116 14.38 22.91 -2.74
CA LEU A 116 14.16 22.55 -1.34
C LEU A 116 14.95 23.44 -0.38
N ARG A 117 16.20 23.79 -0.72
CA ARG A 117 17.04 24.70 0.09
C ARG A 117 16.49 26.12 0.23
N ARG A 118 15.48 26.51 -0.57
CA ARG A 118 14.85 27.84 -0.50
C ARG A 118 13.72 27.93 0.53
N TYR A 119 13.29 26.80 1.08
CA TYR A 119 12.28 26.79 2.13
C TYR A 119 12.92 26.98 3.50
N ASP A 120 12.17 27.60 4.40
CA ASP A 120 12.53 27.71 5.81
C ASP A 120 12.44 26.34 6.52
N ASP A 121 13.19 26.18 7.61
CA ASP A 121 13.30 24.91 8.36
C ASP A 121 11.97 24.41 8.95
N ASP A 122 10.97 25.28 9.11
CA ASP A 122 9.62 24.91 9.56
C ASP A 122 8.81 24.19 8.47
N ILE A 123 9.21 24.33 7.20
CA ILE A 123 8.61 23.65 6.05
C ILE A 123 9.50 22.50 5.54
N VAL A 124 10.80 22.74 5.36
CA VAL A 124 11.76 21.73 4.90
C VAL A 124 13.02 21.75 5.74
N SER A 125 13.35 20.62 6.36
CA SER A 125 14.62 20.38 7.02
C SER A 125 15.46 19.39 6.22
N ILE A 126 16.70 19.75 5.91
CA ILE A 126 17.60 18.96 5.06
C ILE A 126 18.74 18.37 5.89
N VAL A 127 19.03 17.09 5.67
CA VAL A 127 20.29 16.47 6.09
C VAL A 127 21.17 16.25 4.87
N GLU A 128 22.28 16.98 4.79
CA GLU A 128 23.20 16.95 3.67
C GLU A 128 24.06 15.67 3.66
N GLY A 129 24.20 15.05 2.50
CA GLY A 129 25.11 13.93 2.26
C GLY A 129 24.61 12.55 2.74
N SER A 130 25.53 11.61 2.83
CA SER A 130 25.24 10.24 3.25
C SER A 130 25.10 10.15 4.77
N LEU A 131 24.01 9.56 5.25
CA LEU A 131 23.83 9.20 6.65
C LEU A 131 24.61 7.92 6.97
N ASN A 132 25.24 7.87 8.16
CA ASN A 132 25.69 6.60 8.73
C ASN A 132 24.48 5.81 9.29
N SER A 133 24.70 4.54 9.63
CA SER A 133 23.60 3.66 10.08
C SER A 133 22.87 4.18 11.32
N GLU A 134 23.58 4.73 12.31
CA GLU A 134 22.97 5.24 13.54
C GLU A 134 22.11 6.48 13.28
N ALA A 135 22.64 7.43 12.50
CA ALA A 135 21.91 8.64 12.13
C ALA A 135 20.68 8.28 11.28
N TYR A 136 20.83 7.38 10.31
CA TYR A 136 19.74 6.90 9.47
C TYR A 136 18.60 6.26 10.28
N VAL A 137 18.94 5.34 11.20
CA VAL A 137 17.93 4.73 12.09
C VAL A 137 17.27 5.79 12.97
N SER A 138 18.04 6.75 13.49
CA SER A 138 17.49 7.85 14.30
C SER A 138 16.49 8.71 13.52
N GLU A 139 16.69 8.91 12.23
CA GLU A 139 15.74 9.62 11.37
C GLU A 139 14.42 8.85 11.21
N ILE A 140 14.48 7.52 11.07
CA ILE A 140 13.27 6.67 11.03
C ILE A 140 12.53 6.72 12.36
N GLU A 141 13.23 6.58 13.49
CA GLU A 141 12.61 6.56 14.82
C GLU A 141 11.91 7.89 15.18
N LYS A 142 12.39 9.00 14.64
CA LYS A 142 11.82 10.35 14.83
C LYS A 142 10.75 10.70 13.81
N ALA A 143 10.59 9.91 12.76
CA ALA A 143 9.65 10.20 11.70
C ALA A 143 8.21 10.18 12.21
N GLY A 144 7.43 11.19 11.80
CA GLY A 144 5.98 11.17 11.99
C GLY A 144 5.31 10.28 10.96
N ALA A 145 5.80 10.30 9.73
CA ALA A 145 5.48 9.36 8.67
C ALA A 145 6.64 9.27 7.67
N ILE A 146 6.81 8.14 7.00
CA ILE A 146 7.77 7.98 5.90
C ILE A 146 7.06 8.15 4.56
N LEU A 147 7.62 9.01 3.71
CA LEU A 147 7.17 9.19 2.33
C LEU A 147 7.90 8.22 1.39
N ILE A 148 7.17 7.27 0.82
CA ILE A 148 7.69 6.26 -0.12
C ILE A 148 7.07 6.51 -1.48
N ALA A 149 7.59 7.56 -2.09
CA ALA A 149 7.02 8.19 -3.24
C ALA A 149 7.38 7.49 -4.58
N TYR A 150 7.38 6.16 -4.59
CA TYR A 150 8.09 5.42 -5.62
C TYR A 150 7.27 5.31 -6.91
N ASP A 151 7.97 5.35 -8.05
CA ASP A 151 7.36 5.12 -9.34
C ASP A 151 6.84 3.69 -9.43
N ARG A 152 5.57 3.57 -9.81
CA ARG A 152 4.89 2.29 -9.87
C ARG A 152 5.48 1.35 -10.92
N GLN A 153 5.88 1.86 -12.08
CA GLN A 153 6.40 1.00 -13.16
C GLN A 153 7.69 0.30 -12.70
N ASN A 154 8.50 1.01 -11.92
CA ASN A 154 9.69 0.46 -11.31
C ASN A 154 9.37 -0.45 -10.11
N TYR A 155 8.50 -0.03 -9.19
CA TYR A 155 8.30 -0.71 -7.90
C TYR A 155 7.04 -1.57 -7.79
N ALA A 156 6.41 -1.92 -8.92
CA ALA A 156 5.30 -2.87 -8.94
C ALA A 156 5.67 -4.21 -8.27
N ALA A 157 6.89 -4.69 -8.50
CA ALA A 157 7.39 -5.94 -7.95
C ALA A 157 8.65 -5.79 -7.09
N ARG A 158 9.33 -4.63 -7.11
CA ARG A 158 10.57 -4.43 -6.35
C ARG A 158 10.28 -4.16 -4.87
N SER A 159 11.12 -4.70 -4.00
CA SER A 159 11.11 -4.37 -2.58
C SER A 159 11.61 -2.94 -2.29
N SER A 160 11.42 -2.48 -1.06
CA SER A 160 11.93 -1.19 -0.57
C SER A 160 12.51 -1.33 0.83
N GLY A 161 13.83 -1.12 0.97
CA GLY A 161 14.54 -1.12 2.26
C GLY A 161 13.87 -0.25 3.32
N ILE A 162 13.69 1.02 2.97
CA ILE A 162 13.09 2.01 3.86
C ILE A 162 11.63 1.69 4.23
N PHE A 163 10.85 1.05 3.34
CA PHE A 163 9.50 0.58 3.70
C PHE A 163 9.57 -0.47 4.80
N MET A 164 10.45 -1.45 4.65
CA MET A 164 10.58 -2.56 5.59
C MET A 164 11.06 -2.07 6.95
N GLU A 165 12.00 -1.13 6.98
CA GLU A 165 12.48 -0.50 8.21
C GLU A 165 11.39 0.35 8.89
N ALA A 166 10.61 1.11 8.13
CA ALA A 166 9.48 1.88 8.65
C ALA A 166 8.38 0.97 9.21
N ALA A 167 8.01 -0.08 8.47
CA ALA A 167 7.05 -1.08 8.90
C ALA A 167 7.52 -1.77 10.19
N ALA A 168 8.78 -2.22 10.25
CA ALA A 168 9.37 -2.81 11.45
C ALA A 168 9.38 -1.85 12.65
N ALA A 169 9.63 -0.56 12.40
CA ALA A 169 9.60 0.48 13.42
C ALA A 169 8.18 0.89 13.86
N GLY A 170 7.13 0.42 13.18
CA GLY A 170 5.75 0.87 13.43
C GLY A 170 5.55 2.35 13.09
N VAL A 171 6.26 2.86 12.08
CA VAL A 171 6.11 4.24 11.59
C VAL A 171 5.10 4.24 10.44
N PRO A 172 4.10 5.15 10.45
CA PRO A 172 3.19 5.33 9.33
C PRO A 172 3.92 5.56 8.00
N VAL A 173 3.41 4.95 6.92
CA VAL A 173 3.97 5.14 5.58
C VAL A 173 2.95 5.74 4.62
N ILE A 174 3.42 6.56 3.68
CA ILE A 174 2.66 6.94 2.49
C ILE A 174 3.30 6.24 1.31
N ALA A 175 2.57 5.36 0.64
CA ALA A 175 3.10 4.58 -0.47
C ALA A 175 2.25 4.73 -1.73
N THR A 176 2.91 4.76 -2.88
CA THR A 176 2.26 4.69 -4.18
C THR A 176 1.46 3.39 -4.32
N ALA A 177 0.17 3.48 -4.66
CA ALA A 177 -0.67 2.34 -4.99
C ALA A 177 -0.17 1.60 -6.24
N GLY A 178 -0.33 0.29 -6.29
CA GLY A 178 0.20 -0.52 -7.39
C GLY A 178 1.66 -0.92 -7.24
N THR A 179 2.28 -0.62 -6.11
CA THR A 179 3.61 -1.10 -5.73
C THR A 179 3.52 -2.30 -4.80
N TRP A 180 4.62 -3.04 -4.66
CA TRP A 180 4.72 -4.13 -3.67
C TRP A 180 4.36 -3.67 -2.25
N MET A 181 4.82 -2.48 -1.86
CA MET A 181 4.54 -1.88 -0.54
C MET A 181 3.04 -1.69 -0.31
N SER A 182 2.32 -1.19 -1.32
CA SER A 182 0.85 -1.01 -1.21
C SER A 182 0.10 -2.33 -1.01
N GLY A 183 0.61 -3.43 -1.58
CA GLY A 183 0.06 -4.77 -1.35
C GLY A 183 0.24 -5.25 0.09
N LEU A 184 1.40 -5.00 0.70
CA LEU A 184 1.65 -5.33 2.10
C LEU A 184 0.78 -4.51 3.06
N ILE A 185 0.59 -3.22 2.77
CA ILE A 185 -0.36 -2.38 3.53
C ILE A 185 -1.77 -2.95 3.41
N GLY A 186 -2.19 -3.36 2.21
CA GLY A 186 -3.51 -3.98 1.98
C GLY A 186 -3.72 -5.27 2.79
N GLU A 187 -2.71 -6.15 2.83
CA GLU A 187 -2.76 -7.40 3.60
C GLU A 187 -2.89 -7.13 5.11
N ALA A 188 -2.05 -6.25 5.64
CA ALA A 188 -2.12 -5.85 7.05
C ALA A 188 -3.44 -5.13 7.38
N THR A 189 -3.99 -4.37 6.44
CA THR A 189 -5.27 -3.68 6.60
C THR A 189 -6.42 -4.66 6.71
N TRP A 190 -6.40 -5.72 5.89
CA TRP A 190 -7.38 -6.80 5.98
C TRP A 190 -7.39 -7.45 7.37
N GLU A 191 -6.22 -7.88 7.86
CA GLU A 191 -6.06 -8.48 9.18
C GLU A 191 -6.51 -7.52 10.29
N TYR A 192 -6.03 -6.28 10.25
CA TYR A 192 -6.35 -5.24 11.22
C TYR A 192 -7.85 -4.97 11.32
N HIS A 193 -8.55 -4.84 10.18
CA HIS A 193 -9.99 -4.60 10.20
C HIS A 193 -10.75 -5.78 10.78
N HIS A 194 -10.37 -7.02 10.45
CA HIS A 194 -11.02 -8.21 10.99
C HIS A 194 -10.87 -8.29 12.52
N GLU A 195 -9.68 -8.03 13.06
CA GLU A 195 -9.48 -7.95 14.51
C GLU A 195 -10.23 -6.76 15.13
N SER A 196 -10.19 -5.60 14.46
CA SER A 196 -10.78 -4.39 15.00
C SER A 196 -12.28 -4.52 15.14
N VAL A 197 -12.97 -5.03 14.13
CA VAL A 197 -14.45 -5.09 14.11
C VAL A 197 -15.06 -6.17 15.02
N GLU A 198 -14.26 -7.05 15.65
CA GLU A 198 -14.77 -8.07 16.59
C GLU A 198 -15.57 -7.46 17.75
N ASN A 199 -15.20 -6.26 18.19
CA ASN A 199 -15.88 -5.53 19.26
C ASN A 199 -16.97 -4.56 18.75
N SER A 200 -17.31 -4.62 17.46
CA SER A 200 -18.36 -3.80 16.86
C SER A 200 -19.67 -4.57 16.83
N GLU A 201 -20.79 -3.87 17.05
CA GLU A 201 -22.10 -4.45 16.77
C GLU A 201 -22.41 -4.37 15.28
N VAL A 202 -22.79 -5.49 14.69
CA VAL A 202 -23.19 -5.57 13.29
C VAL A 202 -24.69 -5.25 13.20
N ILE A 203 -25.03 -4.10 12.62
CA ILE A 203 -26.43 -3.69 12.42
C ILE A 203 -27.04 -4.46 11.25
N SER A 204 -26.30 -4.55 10.14
CA SER A 204 -26.74 -5.30 8.96
C SER A 204 -25.57 -5.68 8.08
N VAL A 205 -25.79 -6.70 7.25
CA VAL A 205 -24.83 -7.21 6.27
C VAL A 205 -25.57 -7.47 4.96
N SER A 206 -25.08 -6.88 3.88
CA SER A 206 -25.50 -7.21 2.52
C SER A 206 -24.35 -7.90 1.77
N ARG A 207 -24.69 -8.88 0.95
CA ARG A 207 -23.74 -9.58 0.06
C ARG A 207 -23.98 -9.17 -1.38
N SER A 208 -22.96 -9.36 -2.22
CA SER A 208 -22.96 -9.05 -3.65
C SER A 208 -24.30 -9.31 -4.36
N GLY A 209 -24.82 -10.55 -4.35
CA GLY A 209 -26.06 -10.92 -5.04
C GLY A 209 -27.36 -10.33 -4.49
N ALA A 210 -27.32 -9.68 -3.32
CA ALA A 210 -28.46 -8.97 -2.73
C ALA A 210 -28.43 -7.46 -3.01
N LEU A 211 -27.41 -6.96 -3.72
CA LEU A 211 -27.23 -5.55 -4.01
C LEU A 211 -27.76 -5.20 -5.40
N ASP A 212 -28.35 -4.02 -5.52
CA ASP A 212 -28.78 -3.45 -6.80
C ASP A 212 -27.56 -2.81 -7.49
N TRP A 213 -26.92 -3.60 -8.35
CA TRP A 213 -25.73 -3.17 -9.08
C TRP A 213 -26.08 -2.43 -10.36
N ARG A 214 -25.41 -1.29 -10.55
CA ARG A 214 -25.56 -0.42 -11.72
C ARG A 214 -24.21 -0.08 -12.32
N GLN A 215 -24.19 0.33 -13.58
CA GLN A 215 -23.00 0.72 -14.31
C GLN A 215 -23.21 2.07 -14.98
N ILE A 216 -22.19 2.92 -14.91
CA ILE A 216 -22.14 4.20 -15.63
C ILE A 216 -20.95 4.17 -16.57
N ALA A 217 -21.21 4.34 -17.87
CA ALA A 217 -20.21 4.51 -18.91
C ALA A 217 -20.53 5.79 -19.70
N GLY A 218 -19.75 6.84 -19.51
CA GLY A 218 -20.10 8.17 -20.04
C GLY A 218 -21.39 8.70 -19.39
N ASN A 219 -22.45 8.84 -20.20
CA ASN A 219 -23.77 9.32 -19.75
C ASN A 219 -24.81 8.19 -19.61
N ASP A 220 -24.45 6.95 -19.92
CA ASP A 220 -25.38 5.82 -19.90
C ASP A 220 -25.34 5.14 -18.53
N ASP A 221 -26.49 5.12 -17.83
CA ASP A 221 -26.69 4.41 -16.56
C ASP A 221 -27.59 3.19 -16.79
N THR A 222 -27.00 2.00 -16.68
CA THR A 222 -27.67 0.72 -16.92
C THR A 222 -27.51 -0.25 -15.74
N ALA A 223 -28.35 -1.28 -15.67
CA ALA A 223 -28.10 -2.40 -14.76
C ALA A 223 -26.74 -3.05 -15.08
N ALA A 224 -26.01 -3.46 -14.04
CA ALA A 224 -24.75 -4.16 -14.22
C ALA A 224 -24.99 -5.65 -14.49
N ASP A 225 -24.23 -6.23 -15.42
CA ASP A 225 -24.19 -7.68 -15.58
C ASP A 225 -23.51 -8.32 -14.35
N GLN A 226 -24.30 -8.97 -13.51
CA GLN A 226 -23.79 -9.83 -12.44
C GLN A 226 -23.55 -11.22 -13.01
N SER A 227 -22.37 -11.78 -12.74
CA SER A 227 -22.11 -13.18 -13.08
C SER A 227 -22.86 -14.12 -12.13
N GLU A 228 -23.06 -15.37 -12.53
CA GLU A 228 -23.74 -16.40 -11.71
C GLU A 228 -23.05 -16.66 -10.35
N ASP A 229 -21.77 -16.30 -10.22
CA ASP A 229 -20.93 -16.53 -9.03
C ASP A 229 -20.86 -15.35 -8.06
N ASP A 230 -21.87 -14.45 -8.03
CA ASP A 230 -21.87 -13.24 -7.20
C ASP A 230 -20.68 -12.29 -7.50
N ALA A 231 -19.98 -12.49 -8.61
CA ALA A 231 -18.82 -11.69 -8.99
C ALA A 231 -19.22 -10.57 -9.96
N ILE A 232 -18.59 -9.40 -9.79
CA ILE A 232 -18.80 -8.21 -10.60
C ILE A 232 -17.56 -7.94 -11.42
N GLN A 233 -17.74 -7.78 -12.73
CA GLN A 233 -16.63 -7.47 -13.61
C GLN A 233 -16.34 -5.96 -13.62
N LEU A 234 -15.14 -5.58 -13.17
CA LEU A 234 -14.66 -4.20 -13.20
C LEU A 234 -13.93 -3.90 -14.51
N ARG A 235 -14.30 -2.79 -15.16
CA ARG A 235 -13.71 -2.33 -16.44
C ARG A 235 -13.06 -0.95 -16.25
N PRO A 236 -12.08 -0.57 -17.09
CA PRO A 236 -11.32 0.66 -16.87
C PRO A 236 -12.14 1.94 -17.04
N ASP A 237 -13.09 1.94 -17.97
CA ASP A 237 -13.86 3.13 -18.35
C ASP A 237 -15.33 3.06 -17.89
N VAL A 238 -15.64 2.11 -16.99
CA VAL A 238 -17.01 1.92 -16.47
C VAL A 238 -16.95 1.92 -14.95
N THR A 239 -17.71 2.80 -14.34
CA THR A 239 -17.91 2.77 -12.89
C THR A 239 -19.09 1.87 -12.59
N THR A 240 -18.82 0.75 -11.90
CA THR A 240 -19.85 -0.16 -11.41
C THR A 240 -20.17 0.20 -9.97
N TYR A 241 -21.43 0.46 -9.62
CA TYR A 241 -21.77 1.05 -8.34
C TYR A 241 -22.99 0.42 -7.68
N ILE A 242 -23.09 0.67 -6.37
CA ILE A 242 -24.25 0.39 -5.52
C ILE A 242 -24.61 1.65 -4.75
N ALA A 243 -25.88 1.77 -4.34
CA ALA A 243 -26.36 2.91 -3.57
C ALA A 243 -27.12 2.50 -2.29
N PRO A 244 -26.47 1.87 -1.30
CA PRO A 244 -27.15 1.36 -0.12
C PRO A 244 -27.63 2.50 0.80
N SER A 245 -28.81 2.32 1.39
CA SER A 245 -29.29 3.17 2.48
C SER A 245 -28.51 2.90 3.77
N VAL A 246 -28.26 3.95 4.55
CA VAL A 246 -27.59 3.89 5.84
C VAL A 246 -28.59 3.43 6.91
N PRO A 247 -28.37 2.29 7.58
CA PRO A 247 -29.21 1.87 8.69
C PRO A 247 -29.16 2.88 9.83
N ARG A 248 -30.27 3.02 10.57
CA ARG A 248 -30.29 3.85 11.78
C ARG A 248 -29.22 3.36 12.75
N GLN A 249 -28.52 4.31 13.38
CA GLN A 249 -27.46 4.07 14.38
C GLN A 249 -26.13 3.52 13.81
N ALA A 250 -26.01 3.35 12.50
CA ALA A 250 -24.72 3.01 11.89
C ALA A 250 -23.72 4.14 12.11
N THR A 251 -22.55 3.80 12.63
CA THR A 251 -21.43 4.73 12.82
C THR A 251 -20.29 4.44 11.87
N HIS A 252 -20.21 3.22 11.32
CA HIS A 252 -19.21 2.85 10.33
C HIS A 252 -19.80 1.98 9.22
N LEU A 253 -19.22 2.10 8.03
CA LEU A 253 -19.37 1.17 6.93
C LEU A 253 -18.07 0.35 6.84
N TRP A 254 -18.21 -0.98 6.79
CA TRP A 254 -17.12 -1.91 6.56
C TRP A 254 -17.37 -2.69 5.27
N LEU A 255 -16.49 -2.47 4.29
CA LEU A 255 -16.46 -3.18 3.03
C LEU A 255 -15.38 -4.26 3.06
N THR A 256 -15.72 -5.44 2.59
CA THR A 256 -14.76 -6.54 2.35
C THR A 256 -15.02 -7.16 0.99
N PHE A 257 -13.98 -7.45 0.22
CA PHE A 257 -14.10 -8.15 -1.05
C PHE A 257 -12.79 -8.82 -1.43
N GLU A 258 -12.84 -9.66 -2.45
CA GLU A 258 -11.68 -10.25 -3.10
C GLU A 258 -11.56 -9.68 -4.51
N GLY A 259 -10.39 -9.20 -4.89
CA GLY A 259 -10.15 -8.59 -6.19
C GLY A 259 -8.99 -9.26 -6.91
N GLY A 260 -9.27 -9.85 -8.08
CA GLY A 260 -8.23 -10.34 -8.99
C GLY A 260 -7.18 -11.24 -8.32
N ALA A 261 -7.61 -12.17 -7.47
CA ALA A 261 -6.70 -13.09 -6.77
C ALA A 261 -5.73 -13.76 -7.76
N GLY A 262 -4.42 -13.67 -7.50
CA GLY A 262 -3.37 -14.22 -8.34
C GLY A 262 -2.99 -13.39 -9.59
N SER A 263 -3.72 -12.33 -9.92
CA SER A 263 -3.35 -11.42 -11.02
C SER A 263 -2.61 -10.19 -10.49
N SER A 264 -1.27 -10.23 -10.57
CA SER A 264 -0.43 -9.08 -10.24
C SER A 264 -0.88 -7.85 -11.06
N GLY A 265 -1.30 -6.79 -10.37
CA GLY A 265 -1.64 -5.51 -11.01
C GLY A 265 -3.12 -5.13 -10.97
N CYS A 266 -4.03 -6.01 -10.56
CA CYS A 266 -5.44 -5.65 -10.35
C CYS A 266 -5.60 -4.69 -9.16
N HIS A 267 -6.09 -3.49 -9.46
CA HIS A 267 -6.38 -2.47 -8.47
C HIS A 267 -7.76 -1.87 -8.73
N THR A 268 -8.46 -1.62 -7.64
CA THR A 268 -9.81 -1.08 -7.63
C THR A 268 -9.75 0.34 -7.08
N SER A 269 -10.25 1.29 -7.86
CA SER A 269 -10.64 2.59 -7.32
C SER A 269 -12.03 2.46 -6.73
N ILE A 270 -12.19 2.90 -5.48
CA ILE A 270 -13.47 2.94 -4.77
C ILE A 270 -13.81 4.40 -4.52
N GLN A 271 -14.79 4.91 -5.24
CA GLN A 271 -15.36 6.23 -5.01
C GLN A 271 -16.52 6.09 -4.04
N LEU A 272 -16.54 6.91 -3.00
CA LEU A 272 -17.52 6.84 -1.94
C LEU A 272 -18.08 8.22 -1.64
N THR A 273 -19.39 8.38 -1.84
CA THR A 273 -20.11 9.62 -1.58
C THR A 273 -21.19 9.37 -0.53
N GLN A 274 -21.13 10.07 0.60
CA GLN A 274 -22.18 10.08 1.61
C GLN A 274 -23.17 11.20 1.33
N ARG A 275 -24.47 10.90 1.33
CA ARG A 275 -25.54 11.88 1.02
C ARG A 275 -26.60 11.92 2.11
N ASP A 276 -27.16 13.11 2.34
CA ASP A 276 -28.30 13.32 3.22
C ASP A 276 -29.64 12.96 2.56
N HIS A 277 -30.75 13.23 3.26
CA HIS A 277 -32.12 12.99 2.75
C HIS A 277 -32.48 13.75 1.47
N ASN A 278 -31.80 14.85 1.18
CA ASN A 278 -32.01 15.66 -0.03
C ASN A 278 -31.00 15.30 -1.13
N LEU A 279 -30.29 14.19 -0.99
CA LEU A 279 -29.21 13.76 -1.86
C LEU A 279 -28.03 14.75 -1.93
N LYS A 280 -27.92 15.67 -0.97
CA LYS A 280 -26.77 16.58 -0.90
C LYS A 280 -25.55 15.79 -0.44
N THR A 281 -24.45 15.93 -1.18
CA THR A 281 -23.16 15.36 -0.78
C THR A 281 -22.70 15.99 0.53
N LEU A 282 -22.53 15.14 1.55
CA LEU A 282 -21.95 15.50 2.84
C LEU A 282 -20.43 15.34 2.79
N HIS A 283 -20.00 14.20 2.23
CA HIS A 283 -18.59 13.83 2.16
C HIS A 283 -18.34 12.97 0.92
N GLU A 284 -17.21 13.17 0.25
CA GLU A 284 -16.78 12.38 -0.90
C GLU A 284 -15.30 12.00 -0.76
N ARG A 285 -14.95 10.74 -1.09
CA ARG A 285 -13.58 10.22 -1.07
C ARG A 285 -13.35 9.22 -2.19
N THR A 286 -12.09 9.06 -2.57
CA THR A 286 -11.64 8.00 -3.48
C THR A 286 -10.53 7.20 -2.82
N PHE A 287 -10.66 5.88 -2.79
CA PHE A 287 -9.67 4.96 -2.25
C PHE A 287 -9.09 4.11 -3.36
N THR A 288 -7.81 3.76 -3.25
CA THR A 288 -7.18 2.80 -4.17
C THR A 288 -6.74 1.57 -3.39
N MET A 289 -7.28 0.43 -3.79
CA MET A 289 -7.08 -0.86 -3.14
C MET A 289 -6.62 -1.91 -4.15
N GLY A 290 -5.89 -2.94 -3.71
CA GLY A 290 -5.36 -3.98 -4.58
C GLY A 290 -3.91 -4.32 -4.28
N GLY A 291 -3.38 -5.28 -5.03
CA GLY A 291 -1.99 -5.71 -4.92
C GLY A 291 -1.65 -6.58 -3.69
N SER A 292 -2.61 -6.85 -2.79
CA SER A 292 -2.40 -7.85 -1.72
C SER A 292 -2.26 -9.24 -2.33
N GLN A 293 -1.43 -10.07 -1.70
CA GLN A 293 -1.12 -11.40 -2.19
C GLN A 293 -2.31 -12.35 -2.03
N SER A 294 -3.08 -12.22 -0.95
CA SER A 294 -4.30 -13.00 -0.76
C SER A 294 -5.44 -12.58 -1.68
N GLY A 295 -5.33 -11.42 -2.34
CA GLY A 295 -6.40 -10.80 -3.11
C GLY A 295 -7.51 -10.18 -2.25
N LYS A 296 -7.42 -10.31 -0.93
CA LYS A 296 -8.44 -9.82 0.02
C LYS A 296 -8.24 -8.34 0.29
N GLN A 297 -9.33 -7.59 0.32
CA GLN A 297 -9.34 -6.14 0.46
C GLN A 297 -10.39 -5.73 1.49
N SER A 298 -10.05 -4.81 2.37
CA SER A 298 -10.98 -4.29 3.35
C SER A 298 -10.86 -2.79 3.56
N LEU A 299 -12.00 -2.11 3.63
CA LEU A 299 -12.11 -0.67 3.87
C LEU A 299 -13.12 -0.43 4.97
N VAL A 300 -12.74 0.35 5.99
CA VAL A 300 -13.67 0.86 7.00
C VAL A 300 -13.73 2.37 6.88
N VAL A 301 -14.94 2.94 6.85
CA VAL A 301 -15.13 4.40 6.83
C VAL A 301 -16.18 4.82 7.87
N PRO A 302 -16.00 5.99 8.52
CA PRO A 302 -17.02 6.53 9.40
C PRO A 302 -18.25 7.00 8.60
N VAL A 303 -19.41 6.89 9.21
CA VAL A 303 -20.69 7.37 8.69
C VAL A 303 -20.98 8.75 9.26
N GLU A 304 -21.19 9.72 8.39
CA GLU A 304 -21.56 11.08 8.78
C GLU A 304 -22.91 11.08 9.48
N ARG A 305 -23.06 11.90 10.53
CA ARG A 305 -24.28 11.93 11.37
C ARG A 305 -25.57 12.16 10.57
N LEU A 306 -25.48 12.88 9.45
CA LEU A 306 -26.62 13.22 8.60
C LEU A 306 -26.74 12.30 7.36
N ALA A 307 -25.82 11.34 7.19
CA ALA A 307 -25.84 10.45 6.04
C ALA A 307 -27.06 9.52 6.10
N GLN A 308 -27.76 9.42 4.97
CA GLN A 308 -28.90 8.51 4.77
C GLN A 308 -28.66 7.51 3.65
N SER A 309 -27.73 7.81 2.74
CA SER A 309 -27.34 6.89 1.69
C SER A 309 -25.86 7.04 1.38
N PHE A 310 -25.27 5.96 0.88
CA PHE A 310 -23.97 5.98 0.25
C PHE A 310 -24.16 5.76 -1.25
N TRP A 311 -23.30 6.37 -2.05
CA TRP A 311 -23.00 5.92 -3.41
C TRP A 311 -21.59 5.34 -3.37
N ILE A 312 -21.43 4.09 -3.80
CA ILE A 312 -20.16 3.37 -3.74
C ILE A 312 -19.85 2.85 -5.15
N GLY A 313 -18.94 3.54 -5.83
CA GLY A 313 -18.48 3.21 -7.19
C GLY A 313 -17.16 2.44 -7.17
N PHE A 314 -17.06 1.44 -8.02
CA PHE A 314 -15.89 0.59 -8.21
C PHE A 314 -15.42 0.68 -9.67
N GLN A 315 -14.12 0.85 -9.87
CA GLN A 315 -13.51 0.96 -11.20
C GLN A 315 -12.17 0.23 -11.26
N ASN A 316 -11.88 -0.43 -12.37
CA ASN A 316 -10.55 -1.01 -12.63
C ASN A 316 -9.57 0.12 -12.95
N LEU A 317 -8.53 0.26 -12.13
CA LEU A 317 -7.72 1.47 -12.19
C LEU A 317 -6.59 1.43 -13.22
N TYR A 318 -6.04 0.25 -13.46
CA TYR A 318 -4.69 0.14 -14.00
C TYR A 318 -4.51 -0.86 -15.13
N THR A 319 -5.39 -1.85 -15.21
CA THR A 319 -5.28 -2.91 -16.22
C THR A 319 -6.25 -2.62 -17.34
N ARG A 320 -5.89 -2.91 -18.58
CA ARG A 320 -6.86 -2.81 -19.70
C ARG A 320 -7.84 -3.98 -19.70
N ALA A 321 -7.38 -5.14 -19.27
CA ALA A 321 -8.22 -6.32 -19.15
C ALA A 321 -9.19 -6.13 -17.97
N PRO A 322 -10.48 -6.46 -18.13
CA PRO A 322 -11.39 -6.48 -17.01
C PRO A 322 -10.99 -7.56 -16.00
N PHE A 323 -11.34 -7.36 -14.73
CA PHE A 323 -11.17 -8.40 -13.70
C PHE A 323 -12.40 -8.46 -12.80
N ASN A 324 -12.59 -9.60 -12.14
CA ASN A 324 -13.73 -9.83 -11.27
C ASN A 324 -13.42 -9.40 -9.83
N LEU A 325 -14.39 -8.72 -9.23
CA LEU A 325 -14.51 -8.52 -7.80
C LEU A 325 -15.52 -9.54 -7.27
N SER A 326 -15.10 -10.38 -6.34
CA SER A 326 -15.94 -11.42 -5.73
C SER A 326 -16.07 -11.20 -4.23
N GLY A 327 -17.05 -11.86 -3.62
CA GLY A 327 -17.21 -11.89 -2.17
C GLY A 327 -17.47 -10.52 -1.53
N LEU A 328 -18.04 -9.55 -2.26
CA LEU A 328 -18.35 -8.24 -1.67
C LEU A 328 -19.33 -8.41 -0.51
N ARG A 329 -18.97 -7.82 0.62
CA ARG A 329 -19.84 -7.62 1.77
C ARG A 329 -19.88 -6.14 2.14
N VAL A 330 -21.09 -5.65 2.37
CA VAL A 330 -21.38 -4.30 2.87
C VAL A 330 -21.91 -4.48 4.29
N CYS A 331 -21.07 -4.23 5.28
CA CYS A 331 -21.38 -4.41 6.69
C CYS A 331 -21.56 -3.04 7.36
N TRP A 332 -22.70 -2.82 7.99
CA TRP A 332 -22.95 -1.60 8.78
C TRP A 332 -22.70 -1.89 10.25
N LEU A 333 -21.88 -1.06 10.88
CA LEU A 333 -21.41 -1.29 12.24
C LEU A 333 -21.86 -0.16 13.18
N ARG A 334 -22.13 -0.50 14.43
CA ARG A 334 -22.24 0.45 15.56
C ARG A 334 -21.04 0.27 16.46
N ARG A 335 -20.30 1.37 16.64
CA ARG A 335 -19.12 1.47 17.48
C ARG A 335 -18.84 2.92 17.84
N GLU A 336 -18.39 3.14 19.08
CA GLU A 336 -17.97 4.47 19.56
C GLU A 336 -16.52 4.80 19.16
N ALA A 337 -15.58 3.87 19.38
CA ALA A 337 -14.17 4.10 19.06
C ALA A 337 -13.93 4.09 17.54
N PRO A 338 -13.08 4.98 17.01
CA PRO A 338 -12.73 4.99 15.59
C PRO A 338 -11.93 3.74 15.21
N ILE A 339 -12.01 3.38 13.93
CA ILE A 339 -11.21 2.32 13.30
C ILE A 339 -10.35 2.99 12.23
N ALA A 340 -9.04 2.73 12.23
CA ALA A 340 -8.15 3.25 11.19
C ALA A 340 -8.59 2.71 9.82
N ARG A 341 -8.62 3.58 8.80
CA ARG A 341 -9.04 3.18 7.45
C ARG A 341 -8.07 2.20 6.78
N CYS A 342 -6.80 2.29 7.15
CA CYS A 342 -5.69 1.48 6.64
C CYS A 342 -4.73 1.18 7.79
N ALA A 343 -4.14 -0.02 7.78
CA ALA A 343 -3.16 -0.42 8.79
C ALA A 343 -1.77 0.14 8.44
N GLY A 344 -1.32 1.11 9.23
CA GLY A 344 0.06 1.60 9.21
C GLY A 344 0.45 2.43 7.99
N GLY A 345 -0.47 2.75 7.08
CA GLY A 345 -0.12 3.64 5.98
C GLY A 345 -1.28 4.00 5.05
N VAL A 346 -1.05 5.02 4.23
CA VAL A 346 -1.99 5.49 3.20
C VAL A 346 -1.45 5.11 1.83
N THR A 347 -2.30 4.53 0.98
CA THR A 347 -1.98 4.25 -0.42
C THR A 347 -2.50 5.37 -1.31
N THR A 348 -1.72 5.75 -2.31
CA THR A 348 -2.00 6.95 -3.10
C THR A 348 -1.96 6.65 -4.61
N GLN A 349 -2.90 7.20 -5.37
CA GLN A 349 -3.01 6.88 -6.79
C GLN A 349 -2.09 7.72 -7.66
N LEU A 350 -1.25 7.05 -8.46
CA LEU A 350 -0.60 7.69 -9.61
C LEU A 350 -1.49 7.66 -10.85
N TYR A 351 -1.96 8.82 -11.27
CA TYR A 351 -2.62 9.02 -12.57
C TYR A 351 -1.59 9.25 -13.69
N SER A 352 -0.48 9.94 -13.38
CA SER A 352 0.69 10.06 -14.24
C SER A 352 1.93 10.44 -13.43
N PRO A 353 3.15 10.13 -13.89
CA PRO A 353 4.39 10.57 -13.26
C PRO A 353 4.44 12.10 -13.02
N GLN A 354 3.82 12.88 -13.91
CA GLN A 354 3.80 14.35 -13.85
C GLN A 354 2.82 14.94 -12.82
N ARG A 355 1.95 14.13 -12.19
CA ARG A 355 0.95 14.59 -11.21
C ARG A 355 1.20 14.09 -9.78
N TYR A 356 2.45 13.78 -9.48
CA TYR A 356 2.85 13.25 -8.19
C TYR A 356 2.51 14.19 -7.01
N SER A 357 2.66 15.51 -7.22
CA SER A 357 2.30 16.52 -6.21
C SER A 357 0.81 16.53 -5.89
N ASP A 358 -0.05 16.39 -6.91
CA ASP A 358 -1.50 16.39 -6.73
C ASP A 358 -1.91 15.22 -5.85
N MET A 359 -1.28 14.06 -6.05
CA MET A 359 -1.54 12.85 -5.29
C MET A 359 -1.23 13.00 -3.79
N ILE A 360 -0.06 13.54 -3.45
CA ILE A 360 0.31 13.76 -2.05
C ILE A 360 -0.57 14.82 -1.40
N ASN A 361 -1.02 15.81 -2.17
CA ASN A 361 -1.98 16.80 -1.69
C ASN A 361 -3.35 16.20 -1.35
N HIS A 362 -3.71 15.03 -1.88
CA HIS A 362 -4.89 14.28 -1.44
C HIS A 362 -4.59 13.38 -0.23
N ALA A 363 -3.41 12.76 -0.21
CA ALA A 363 -3.02 11.84 0.84
C ALA A 363 -2.72 12.51 2.19
N LEU A 364 -2.13 13.70 2.19
CA LEU A 364 -1.74 14.39 3.42
C LEU A 364 -2.94 14.87 4.25
N PRO A 365 -4.00 15.47 3.67
CA PRO A 365 -5.21 15.76 4.44
C PRO A 365 -5.84 14.50 5.04
N GLU A 366 -5.83 13.39 4.30
CA GLU A 366 -6.35 12.12 4.79
C GLU A 366 -5.52 11.52 5.92
N LEU A 367 -4.19 11.55 5.78
CA LEU A 367 -3.27 11.13 6.82
C LEU A 367 -3.43 12.00 8.05
N HIS A 368 -3.56 13.31 7.90
CA HIS A 368 -3.73 14.22 9.02
C HIS A 368 -5.06 14.01 9.75
N ALA A 369 -6.16 13.81 9.01
CA ALA A 369 -7.48 13.61 9.58
C ALA A 369 -7.56 12.37 10.48
N ASP A 370 -6.78 11.32 10.15
CA ASP A 370 -6.81 10.02 10.84
C ASP A 370 -5.43 9.64 11.39
N TYR A 371 -4.58 10.63 11.67
CA TYR A 371 -3.17 10.37 11.96
C TYR A 371 -3.01 9.46 13.16
N ASP A 372 -3.77 9.71 14.23
CA ASP A 372 -3.66 8.97 15.47
C ASP A 372 -4.13 7.51 15.29
N GLU A 373 -5.19 7.28 14.54
CA GLU A 373 -5.66 5.95 14.18
C GLU A 373 -4.63 5.21 13.32
N ILE A 374 -4.09 5.87 12.29
CA ILE A 374 -3.07 5.30 11.40
C ILE A 374 -1.80 4.99 12.20
N ALA A 375 -1.33 5.90 13.05
CA ALA A 375 -0.17 5.70 13.92
C ALA A 375 -0.36 4.55 14.90
N ARG A 376 -1.54 4.41 15.52
CA ARG A 376 -1.84 3.25 16.37
C ARG A 376 -1.86 1.94 15.57
N SER A 377 -2.44 1.96 14.36
CA SER A 377 -2.48 0.78 13.50
C SER A 377 -1.12 0.41 12.89
N ALA A 378 -0.15 1.31 12.86
CA ALA A 378 1.20 1.02 12.39
C ALA A 378 1.91 -0.05 13.24
N ALA A 379 1.56 -0.15 14.53
CA ALA A 379 2.01 -1.26 15.38
C ALA A 379 1.48 -2.62 14.90
N HIS A 380 0.27 -2.67 14.33
CA HIS A 380 -0.29 -3.89 13.75
C HIS A 380 0.48 -4.27 12.48
N LEU A 381 0.76 -3.30 11.59
CA LEU A 381 1.62 -3.53 10.42
C LEU A 381 3.00 -4.06 10.84
N ALA A 382 3.62 -3.47 11.88
CA ALA A 382 4.91 -3.93 12.40
C ALA A 382 4.87 -5.38 12.89
N LYS A 383 3.82 -5.74 13.65
CA LYS A 383 3.62 -7.11 14.16
C LYS A 383 3.41 -8.11 13.02
N ALA A 384 2.54 -7.78 12.06
CA ALA A 384 2.26 -8.61 10.89
C ALA A 384 3.54 -8.80 10.06
N TYR A 385 4.28 -7.72 9.81
CA TYR A 385 5.53 -7.75 9.07
C TYR A 385 6.60 -8.61 9.78
N ALA A 386 6.81 -8.41 11.09
CA ALA A 386 7.78 -9.17 11.87
C ALA A 386 7.47 -10.67 11.93
N ARG A 387 6.18 -11.06 12.00
CA ARG A 387 5.76 -12.47 11.98
C ARG A 387 6.23 -13.19 10.71
N GLU A 388 6.06 -12.54 9.56
CA GLU A 388 6.37 -13.11 8.25
C GLU A 388 7.85 -12.98 7.86
N HIS A 389 8.53 -11.94 8.34
CA HIS A 389 9.88 -11.56 7.88
C HIS A 389 10.96 -11.70 8.96
N SER A 390 10.67 -12.29 10.13
CA SER A 390 11.73 -12.56 11.12
C SER A 390 12.81 -13.49 10.55
N ALA A 391 14.06 -13.30 10.99
CA ALA A 391 15.16 -14.15 10.56
C ALA A 391 14.89 -15.62 10.89
N GLU A 392 14.30 -15.88 12.05
CA GLU A 392 13.89 -17.21 12.51
C GLU A 392 12.85 -17.82 11.56
N THR A 393 11.75 -17.11 11.27
CA THR A 393 10.73 -17.56 10.31
C THR A 393 11.33 -17.88 8.94
N LEU A 394 12.22 -17.01 8.44
CA LEU A 394 12.84 -17.19 7.13
C LEU A 394 13.81 -18.39 7.10
N VAL A 395 14.60 -18.58 8.15
CA VAL A 395 15.48 -19.75 8.29
C VAL A 395 14.67 -21.03 8.38
N ASP A 396 13.58 -21.06 9.16
CA ASP A 396 12.70 -22.22 9.27
C ASP A 396 12.04 -22.57 7.93
N ARG A 397 11.64 -21.57 7.14
CA ARG A 397 11.14 -21.75 5.77
C ARG A 397 12.20 -22.37 4.86
N LEU A 398 13.44 -21.88 4.92
CA LEU A 398 14.55 -22.41 4.13
C LEU A 398 14.87 -23.86 4.49
N ILE A 399 14.95 -24.19 5.79
CA ILE A 399 15.20 -25.55 6.28
C ILE A 399 14.05 -26.49 5.86
N THR A 400 12.80 -26.06 6.01
CA THR A 400 11.63 -26.84 5.62
C THR A 400 11.60 -27.09 4.11
N ALA A 401 11.92 -26.07 3.31
CA ALA A 401 12.00 -26.19 1.86
C ALA A 401 13.13 -27.14 1.41
N ALA A 402 14.29 -27.10 2.09
CA ALA A 402 15.39 -28.02 1.81
C ALA A 402 15.01 -29.49 2.09
N ARG A 403 14.34 -29.75 3.24
CA ARG A 403 13.88 -31.11 3.58
C ARG A 403 12.84 -31.66 2.61
N LYS A 404 11.96 -30.82 2.06
CA LYS A 404 10.96 -31.24 1.07
C LYS A 404 11.58 -31.62 -0.28
N SER A 405 12.71 -31.00 -0.66
CA SER A 405 13.42 -31.37 -1.89
C SER A 405 14.15 -32.73 -1.80
N ASP A 406 14.43 -33.23 -0.60
CA ASP A 406 15.10 -34.52 -0.38
C ASP A 406 14.17 -35.75 -0.54
N HIS A 407 12.91 -35.56 -0.97
CA HIS A 407 11.93 -36.65 -1.14
C HIS A 407 11.75 -37.20 -2.56
N GLU A 408 12.62 -36.84 -3.51
CA GLU A 408 12.94 -37.72 -4.64
C GLU A 408 14.43 -37.61 -4.98
N PRO A 409 15.29 -38.50 -4.46
CA PRO A 409 16.64 -38.58 -5.00
C PRO A 409 16.53 -39.04 -6.46
N PRO A 410 17.24 -38.40 -7.41
CA PRO A 410 17.41 -38.95 -8.74
C PRO A 410 17.90 -40.40 -8.63
N ARG A 411 17.27 -41.31 -9.37
CA ARG A 411 17.53 -42.76 -9.33
C ARG A 411 18.95 -43.20 -9.74
N GLU A 412 19.91 -42.29 -9.90
CA GLU A 412 21.22 -42.56 -10.51
C GLU A 412 22.47 -42.12 -9.71
N LEU A 413 22.37 -41.91 -8.39
CA LEU A 413 23.57 -41.73 -7.53
C LEU A 413 23.72 -42.85 -6.49
N ARG A 414 23.67 -44.10 -6.96
CA ARG A 414 24.23 -45.28 -6.27
C ARG A 414 25.49 -45.78 -6.98
N ALA A 415 26.46 -44.90 -7.18
CA ALA A 415 27.82 -45.29 -7.50
C ALA A 415 28.71 -44.13 -7.10
N PHE A 416 29.25 -44.18 -5.88
CA PHE A 416 30.53 -43.64 -5.43
C PHE A 416 30.46 -43.54 -3.90
N GLN A 417 30.81 -44.64 -3.24
CA GLN A 417 31.35 -44.61 -1.89
C GLN A 417 32.83 -44.24 -2.02
N TRP A 418 33.25 -43.20 -1.31
CA TRP A 418 34.62 -43.01 -0.82
C TRP A 418 34.54 -42.59 0.65
#